data_AF-A0A9N9MGY0-F1
#
_entry.id   AF-A0A9N9MGY0-F1
#
_cell.length_a   1.000
_cell.length_b   1.000
_cell.length_c   1.000
_cell.angle_alpha   90.00
_cell.angle_beta   90.00
_cell.angle_gamma   90.00
#
_symmetry.space_group_name_H-M   'P 1'
#
loop_
_entity.id
_entity.type
_entity.pdbx_description
1 polymer ?
#
loop_
_entity_poly.entity_id
_entity_poly.type
_entity_poly.pdbx_seq_one_letter_code
_entity_poly.pdbx_strand_id
1 'polypeptide(L)'
;MVFAIEKFSFSFAFIRKKNFVKMKTFLVLTVTAFLFYAAFARDPRTTPQDPCAKIRCPKRNEICTEGNSCLEQCGNSTDRVCPLSITTGCFCKQGYCRSSCGKCQLLKG
;
A
#
# COMPACT_ATOMS: atom_id res chain seq x y z
N MET A 1 -6.01 5.41 -15.84
CA MET A 1 -5.58 6.45 -16.80
C MET A 1 -4.84 5.76 -17.93
N VAL A 2 -5.41 5.88 -19.13
CA VAL A 2 -4.94 5.27 -20.36
C VAL A 2 -3.77 6.12 -20.88
N PHE A 3 -2.57 5.55 -20.95
CA PHE A 3 -1.47 6.19 -21.68
C PHE A 3 -1.38 5.57 -23.06
N ALA A 4 -1.79 6.37 -24.04
CA ALA A 4 -1.76 6.08 -25.46
C ALA A 4 -0.35 5.72 -25.92
N ILE A 5 -0.22 4.54 -26.52
CA ILE A 5 0.99 4.07 -27.20
C ILE A 5 0.85 4.48 -28.67
N GLU A 6 0.99 5.77 -28.98
CA GLU A 6 1.07 6.20 -30.38
C GLU A 6 2.53 6.38 -30.83
N LYS A 7 2.93 5.47 -31.73
CA LYS A 7 3.84 5.69 -32.87
C LYS A 7 5.26 6.13 -32.55
N PHE A 8 6.12 5.14 -32.26
CA PHE A 8 7.55 5.25 -32.56
C PHE A 8 7.91 4.27 -33.68
N SER A 9 7.46 4.57 -34.90
CA SER A 9 8.01 3.98 -36.13
C SER A 9 9.44 4.47 -36.29
N PHE A 10 10.39 3.76 -35.70
CA PHE A 10 11.81 3.98 -35.95
C PHE A 10 12.14 3.33 -37.30
N SER A 11 12.02 4.12 -38.38
CA SER A 11 12.44 3.71 -39.71
C SER A 11 13.88 3.21 -39.69
N PHE A 12 14.05 1.91 -39.92
CA PHE A 12 15.31 1.27 -40.30
C PHE A 12 15.71 1.79 -41.69
N ALA A 13 16.25 2.99 -41.77
CA ALA A 13 16.86 3.51 -42.98
C ALA A 13 18.11 4.29 -42.61
N PHE A 14 19.21 4.01 -43.31
CA PHE A 14 20.56 4.53 -43.08
C PHE A 14 21.20 4.01 -41.78
N ILE A 15 22.24 3.18 -41.83
CA ILE A 15 23.59 3.65 -42.17
C ILE A 15 24.38 2.48 -42.78
N ARG A 16 24.67 2.61 -44.07
CA ARG A 16 25.70 1.84 -44.80
C ARG A 16 27.06 2.43 -44.40
N LYS A 17 27.99 1.58 -43.91
CA LYS A 17 29.45 1.76 -43.87
C LYS A 17 29.96 3.19 -43.58
N LYS A 18 30.12 3.53 -42.30
CA LYS A 18 31.23 4.36 -41.76
C LYS A 18 31.15 4.35 -40.24
N ASN A 19 32.27 4.08 -39.57
CA ASN A 19 32.52 4.26 -38.13
C ASN A 19 32.11 3.10 -37.20
N PHE A 20 33.02 2.13 -37.02
CA PHE A 20 33.02 1.18 -35.89
C PHE A 20 32.98 1.89 -34.52
N VAL A 21 33.46 3.15 -34.46
CA VAL A 21 33.37 4.05 -33.29
C VAL A 21 31.92 4.41 -32.95
N LYS A 22 31.04 4.61 -33.95
CA LYS A 22 29.61 4.90 -33.72
C LYS A 22 28.87 3.74 -33.06
N MET A 23 29.31 2.50 -33.29
CA MET A 23 28.67 1.30 -32.72
C MET A 23 28.87 1.20 -31.21
N LYS A 24 30.10 1.48 -30.72
CA LYS A 24 30.40 1.50 -29.28
C LYS A 24 29.67 2.66 -28.59
N THR A 25 29.66 3.84 -29.20
CA THR A 25 28.94 5.00 -28.62
C THR A 25 27.43 4.78 -28.57
N PHE A 26 26.83 4.18 -29.60
CA PHE A 26 25.40 3.87 -29.62
C PHE A 26 25.03 2.83 -28.55
N LEU A 27 25.85 1.78 -28.40
CA LEU A 27 25.68 0.78 -27.34
C LEU A 27 25.77 1.43 -25.94
N VAL A 28 26.70 2.36 -25.74
CA VAL A 28 26.84 3.07 -24.46
C VAL A 28 25.61 3.96 -24.19
N LEU A 29 25.10 4.68 -25.19
CA LEU A 29 23.92 5.53 -25.03
C LEU A 29 22.65 4.73 -24.72
N THR A 30 22.44 3.58 -25.38
CA THR A 30 21.26 2.76 -25.12
C THR A 30 21.33 2.07 -23.76
N VAL A 31 22.51 1.55 -23.38
CA VAL A 31 22.71 0.93 -22.07
C VAL A 31 22.54 1.96 -20.95
N THR A 32 23.13 3.15 -21.08
CA THR A 32 22.99 4.21 -20.06
C THR A 32 21.56 4.72 -19.94
N ALA A 33 20.84 4.91 -21.05
CA ALA A 33 19.43 5.28 -21.03
C ALA A 33 18.57 4.19 -20.37
N PHE A 34 18.80 2.91 -20.70
CA PHE A 34 18.08 1.79 -20.10
C PHE A 34 18.33 1.67 -18.60
N LEU A 35 19.58 1.84 -18.16
CA LEU A 35 19.95 1.85 -16.74
C LEU A 35 19.31 3.03 -15.99
N PHE A 36 19.24 4.21 -16.62
CA PHE A 36 18.51 5.35 -16.08
C PHE A 36 17.02 5.01 -15.91
N TYR A 37 16.34 4.54 -16.95
CA TYR A 37 14.93 4.12 -16.87
C TYR A 37 14.69 3.06 -15.78
N ALA A 38 15.54 2.05 -15.68
CA ALA A 38 15.44 1.00 -14.67
C ALA A 38 15.64 1.52 -13.24
N ALA A 39 16.46 2.55 -13.04
CA ALA A 39 16.65 3.21 -11.75
C ALA A 39 15.42 4.03 -11.33
N PHE A 40 14.77 4.72 -12.27
CA PHE A 40 13.57 5.54 -11.99
C PHE A 40 12.26 4.74 -11.93
N ALA A 41 12.21 3.53 -12.48
CA ALA A 41 11.00 2.71 -12.48
C ALA A 41 10.67 2.04 -11.13
N ARG A 42 11.59 2.03 -10.15
CA ARG A 42 11.33 1.51 -8.81
C ARG A 42 11.01 2.66 -7.85
N ASP A 43 9.74 3.00 -7.67
CA ASP A 43 9.33 3.79 -6.51
C ASP A 43 9.20 2.85 -5.30
N PRO A 44 10.09 2.93 -4.30
CA PRO A 44 10.04 2.07 -3.11
C PRO A 44 8.80 2.29 -2.24
N ARG A 45 7.96 3.30 -2.53
CA ARG A 45 6.72 3.58 -1.80
C ARG A 45 5.53 2.71 -2.23
N THR A 46 5.70 1.83 -3.21
CA THR A 46 4.60 0.98 -3.74
C THR A 46 4.38 -0.32 -2.97
N THR A 47 5.11 -0.57 -1.88
CA THR A 47 4.77 -1.71 -1.00
C THR A 47 3.41 -1.45 -0.34
N PRO A 48 2.44 -2.38 -0.41
CA PRO A 48 1.23 -2.30 0.41
C PRO A 48 1.66 -2.19 1.88
N GLN A 49 1.44 -1.04 2.48
CA GLN A 49 1.70 -0.86 3.91
C GLN A 49 0.53 -1.51 4.64
N ASP A 50 0.74 -2.71 5.17
CA ASP A 50 -0.17 -3.26 6.16
C ASP A 50 0.00 -2.46 7.46
N PRO A 51 -0.98 -1.64 7.86
CA PRO A 51 -0.89 -0.80 9.06
C PRO A 51 -0.78 -1.65 10.35
N CYS A 52 -1.16 -2.92 10.28
CA CYS A 52 -1.11 -3.86 11.39
C CYS A 52 0.17 -4.70 11.43
N ALA A 53 1.04 -4.63 10.41
CA ALA A 53 2.26 -5.43 10.36
C ALA A 53 3.21 -5.21 11.56
N LYS A 54 3.17 -4.02 12.18
CA LYS A 54 4.02 -3.65 13.32
C LYS A 54 3.28 -3.49 14.64
N ILE A 55 1.94 -3.61 14.64
CA ILE A 55 1.12 -3.36 15.82
C ILE A 55 0.88 -4.67 16.56
N ARG A 56 1.37 -4.75 17.81
CA ARG A 56 1.10 -5.88 18.71
C ARG A 56 0.12 -5.45 19.80
N CYS A 57 -1.05 -6.07 19.82
CA CYS A 57 -2.07 -5.80 20.83
C CYS A 57 -1.77 -6.56 22.14
N PRO A 58 -1.56 -5.86 23.26
CA PRO A 58 -1.10 -6.49 24.50
C PRO A 58 -2.24 -7.16 25.29
N LYS A 59 -3.49 -6.73 25.12
CA LYS A 59 -4.60 -7.29 25.89
C LYS A 59 -5.17 -8.53 25.21
N ARG A 60 -5.73 -9.43 26.03
CA ARG A 60 -6.41 -10.63 25.53
C ARG A 60 -7.63 -10.24 24.70
N ASN A 61 -7.89 -11.03 23.66
CA ASN A 61 -9.03 -10.87 22.75
C ASN A 61 -9.06 -9.55 21.98
N GLU A 62 -7.88 -8.93 21.78
CA GLU A 62 -7.69 -7.82 20.85
C GLU A 62 -7.02 -8.30 19.56
N ILE A 63 -7.31 -7.61 18.46
CA ILE A 63 -6.65 -7.77 17.17
C ILE A 63 -6.40 -6.39 16.56
N CYS A 64 -5.30 -6.24 15.83
CA CYS A 64 -5.11 -5.04 15.04
C CYS A 64 -6.04 -5.09 13.84
N THR A 65 -6.93 -4.12 13.73
CA THR A 65 -7.87 -3.96 12.62
C THR A 65 -8.25 -2.50 12.49
N GLU A 66 -8.93 -2.17 11.42
CA GLU A 66 -9.70 -0.93 11.33
C GLU A 66 -11.00 -1.10 12.10
N GLY A 67 -11.33 -0.10 12.91
CA GLY A 67 -12.50 -0.15 13.77
C GLY A 67 -12.88 1.22 14.33
N ASN A 68 -13.95 1.22 15.11
CA ASN A 68 -14.47 2.40 15.77
C ASN A 68 -14.52 2.16 17.27
N SER A 69 -13.78 2.97 18.03
CA SER A 69 -13.64 2.85 19.48
C SER A 69 -14.93 3.15 20.24
N CYS A 70 -15.88 3.86 19.62
CA CYS A 70 -17.21 4.08 20.17
C CYS A 70 -18.08 2.83 20.02
N LEU A 71 -18.05 2.19 18.84
CA LEU A 71 -18.86 1.00 18.53
C LEU A 71 -18.38 -0.26 19.25
N GLU A 72 -17.10 -0.37 19.60
CA GLU A 72 -16.58 -1.56 20.28
C GLU A 72 -17.00 -1.66 21.76
N GLN A 73 -17.56 -0.61 22.37
CA GLN A 73 -17.88 -0.59 23.80
C GLN A 73 -19.04 -1.53 24.16
N CYS A 74 -18.96 -2.17 25.33
CA CYS A 74 -20.06 -3.00 25.83
C CYS A 74 -21.27 -2.14 26.20
N GLY A 75 -22.48 -2.61 25.88
CA GLY A 75 -23.71 -1.87 26.17
C GLY A 75 -23.91 -0.65 25.26
N ASN A 76 -23.20 -0.59 24.13
CA ASN A 76 -23.48 0.36 23.07
C ASN A 76 -24.77 -0.08 22.35
N SER A 77 -25.88 0.05 23.06
CA SER A 77 -27.23 -0.12 22.55
C SER A 77 -27.48 0.92 21.47
N THR A 78 -28.36 0.56 20.52
CA THR A 78 -28.82 1.27 19.31
C THR A 78 -29.09 2.78 19.40
N ASP A 79 -29.02 3.40 20.57
CA ASP A 79 -29.35 4.81 20.81
C ASP A 79 -28.13 5.74 20.90
N ARG A 80 -26.90 5.22 20.85
CA ARG A 80 -25.70 6.07 20.91
C ARG A 80 -25.23 6.47 19.51
N VAL A 81 -25.21 7.78 19.25
CA VAL A 81 -24.64 8.34 18.03
C VAL A 81 -23.11 8.29 18.12
N CYS A 82 -22.50 7.34 17.39
CA CYS A 82 -21.05 7.25 17.24
C CYS A 82 -20.59 7.99 15.97
N PRO A 83 -19.43 8.68 16.01
CA PRO A 83 -18.86 9.30 14.81
C PRO A 83 -18.46 8.22 13.81
N LEU A 84 -18.55 8.50 12.50
CA LEU A 84 -18.15 7.56 11.44
C LEU A 84 -16.62 7.48 11.24
N SER A 85 -15.83 7.97 12.19
CA SER A 85 -14.38 7.91 12.15
C SER A 85 -13.90 6.48 12.42
N ILE A 86 -13.34 5.86 11.38
CA ILE A 86 -12.64 4.57 11.48
C ILE A 86 -11.15 4.85 11.66
N THR A 87 -10.53 4.13 12.58
CA THR A 87 -9.09 4.24 12.86
C THR A 87 -8.49 2.84 12.91
N THR A 88 -7.22 2.72 12.51
CA THR A 88 -6.49 1.46 12.64
C THR A 88 -5.85 1.35 14.02
N GLY A 89 -6.02 0.21 14.67
CA GLY A 89 -5.51 0.01 16.03
C GLY A 89 -5.99 -1.30 16.63
N CYS A 90 -5.85 -1.42 17.95
CA CYS A 90 -6.24 -2.63 18.68
C CYS A 90 -7.70 -2.57 19.13
N PHE A 91 -8.52 -3.38 18.47
CA PHE A 91 -9.95 -3.52 18.75
C PHE A 91 -10.28 -4.91 19.27
N CYS A 92 -11.41 -5.03 19.97
CA CYS A 92 -11.91 -6.33 20.41
C CYS A 92 -12.26 -7.25 19.22
N LYS A 93 -11.92 -8.53 19.34
CA LYS A 93 -12.30 -9.56 18.35
C LYS A 93 -13.82 -9.63 18.20
N GLN A 94 -14.29 -10.13 17.06
CA GLN A 94 -15.71 -10.40 16.84
C GLN A 94 -16.29 -11.28 17.97
N GLY A 95 -17.47 -10.91 18.48
CA GLY A 95 -18.08 -11.54 19.65
C GLY A 95 -17.60 -10.98 21.01
N TYR A 96 -16.70 -10.01 21.01
CA TYR A 96 -16.23 -9.30 22.20
C TYR A 96 -16.49 -7.80 22.11
N CYS A 97 -16.68 -7.17 23.27
CA CYS A 97 -16.81 -5.74 23.43
C CYS A 97 -15.87 -5.22 24.52
N ARG A 98 -15.55 -3.93 24.45
CA ARG A 98 -14.69 -3.25 25.40
C ARG A 98 -15.47 -2.82 26.62
N SER A 99 -15.12 -3.40 27.75
CA SER A 99 -15.66 -3.04 29.06
C SER A 99 -15.13 -1.68 29.53
N SER A 100 -15.76 -1.09 30.54
CA SER A 100 -15.31 0.15 31.19
C SER A 100 -13.88 0.03 31.77
N CYS A 101 -13.49 -1.18 32.20
CA CYS A 101 -12.13 -1.48 32.65
C CYS A 101 -11.10 -1.60 31.50
N GLY A 102 -11.50 -1.32 30.26
CA GLY A 102 -10.64 -1.36 29.08
C GLY A 102 -10.23 -2.78 28.64
N LYS A 103 -10.93 -3.83 29.08
CA LYS A 103 -10.71 -5.23 28.69
C LYS A 103 -11.81 -5.69 27.71
N CYS A 104 -11.45 -6.56 26.77
CA CYS A 104 -12.41 -7.20 25.88
C CYS A 104 -13.10 -8.39 26.58
N GLN A 105 -14.41 -8.29 26.75
CA GLN A 105 -15.27 -9.32 27.35
C GLN A 105 -16.30 -9.80 26.32
N LEU A 106 -16.84 -11.01 26.51
CA LEU A 106 -17.86 -11.56 25.60
C LEU A 106 -19.06 -10.61 25.53
N LEU A 107 -19.54 -10.36 24.31
CA LEU A 107 -20.81 -9.70 24.07
C LEU A 107 -21.90 -10.58 24.68
N LYS A 108 -22.51 -10.13 25.78
CA LYS A 108 -23.75 -10.72 26.28
C LYS A 108 -24.87 -10.14 25.43
N GLY A 109 -25.37 -10.96 24.50
CA GLY A 109 -26.57 -10.66 23.73
C GLY A 109 -27.81 -10.64 24.59
#